data_AF-A0A7X8IFX2-F1
#
_entry.id   AF-A0A7X8IFX2-F1
#
_cell.length_a   1.000
_cell.length_b   1.000
_cell.length_c   1.000
_cell.angle_alpha   90.00
_cell.angle_beta   90.00
_cell.angle_gamma   90.00
#
_symmetry.space_group_name_H-M   'P 1'
#
loop_
_entity.id
_entity.type
_entity.pdbx_description
1 polymer ?
#
loop_
_entity_poly.entity_id
_entity_poly.type
_entity_poly.pdbx_seq_one_letter_code
_entity_poly.pdbx_strand_id
1 'polypeptide(L)'
;MSIKIYNGYYLPFMELNELYQIVQGFKTQINMASEELFNKAIAVIATDIIDSIKIGLQEHKRSSPVLVQAYFKLIEKQEEAKRTNSRSPLDFSCSVCFIPVISRKKIYCLLYTEQKDFKNIWEAVPGVIFYPYWDNTDKPREISDKEWWARGQEWSEALGKGTPADAGFLIECGNKGFPSVEKMLPFIPSFTERVEKNARRITIKNKMKEIISSQKNGNSTTSTLYPKILEWLKTPEGQKILQQNTIYVAGILKKEITADVLLSNGQE
;
A
#
# COMPACT_ATOMS: atom_id res chain seq x y z
N MET A 1 0.31 25.24 -20.98
CA MET A 1 0.06 24.03 -20.17
C MET A 1 0.70 24.27 -18.81
N SER A 2 -0.02 23.99 -17.72
CA SER A 2 0.55 24.06 -16.37
C SER A 2 1.42 22.81 -16.15
N ILE A 3 2.68 23.00 -15.74
CA ILE A 3 3.59 21.90 -15.40
C ILE A 3 3.52 21.66 -13.89
N LYS A 4 3.35 20.39 -13.48
CA LYS A 4 3.34 19.98 -12.06
C LYS A 4 4.13 18.69 -11.89
N ILE A 5 5.29 18.81 -11.25
CA ILE A 5 6.27 17.75 -11.06
C ILE A 5 6.63 17.72 -9.57
N TYR A 6 5.89 16.92 -8.79
CA TYR A 6 6.10 16.78 -7.36
C TYR A 6 7.11 15.68 -7.00
N ASN A 7 7.38 14.79 -7.97
CA ASN A 7 8.21 13.60 -7.86
C ASN A 7 9.45 13.67 -8.77
N GLY A 8 9.91 14.88 -9.05
CA GLY A 8 11.06 15.16 -9.90
C GLY A 8 12.37 15.12 -9.13
N TYR A 9 13.38 14.54 -9.77
CA TYR A 9 14.76 14.44 -9.29
C TYR A 9 15.72 14.71 -10.45
N TYR A 10 17.00 14.89 -10.15
CA TYR A 10 18.06 14.72 -11.15
C TYR A 10 19.25 13.93 -10.60
N LEU A 11 19.99 13.34 -11.52
CA LEU A 11 21.31 12.75 -11.35
C LEU A 11 22.34 13.58 -12.17
N PRO A 12 23.63 13.59 -11.78
CA PRO A 12 24.67 14.11 -12.66
C PRO A 12 24.70 13.33 -13.97
N PHE A 13 25.18 13.94 -15.05
CA PHE A 13 25.42 13.20 -16.28
C PHE A 13 26.46 12.11 -16.04
N MET A 14 26.21 10.93 -16.59
CA MET A 14 27.07 9.75 -16.42
C MET A 14 26.93 8.83 -17.62
N GLU A 15 27.89 7.93 -17.77
CA GLU A 15 27.85 6.93 -18.84
C GLU A 15 26.73 5.91 -18.59
N LEU A 16 26.26 5.28 -19.68
CA LEU A 16 25.16 4.31 -19.60
C LEU A 16 25.46 3.16 -18.62
N ASN A 17 26.72 2.72 -18.55
CA ASN A 17 27.14 1.66 -17.64
C ASN A 17 27.04 2.10 -16.16
N GLU A 18 27.40 3.34 -15.84
CA GLU A 18 27.30 3.88 -14.48
C GLU A 18 25.82 3.98 -14.05
N LEU A 19 24.97 4.50 -14.95
CA LEU A 19 23.54 4.57 -14.72
C LEU A 19 22.93 3.17 -14.55
N TYR A 20 23.37 2.20 -15.35
CA TYR A 20 22.94 0.81 -15.22
C TYR A 20 23.27 0.23 -13.83
N GLN A 21 24.48 0.47 -13.30
CA GLN A 21 24.86 0.01 -11.96
C GLN A 21 23.98 0.64 -10.87
N ILE A 22 23.68 1.94 -10.97
CA ILE A 22 22.75 2.61 -10.06
C ILE A 22 21.36 1.96 -10.14
N VAL A 23 20.85 1.73 -11.35
CA VAL A 23 19.54 1.10 -11.55
C VAL A 23 19.51 -0.32 -10.99
N GLN A 24 20.57 -1.12 -11.16
CA GLN A 24 20.62 -2.47 -10.58
C GLN A 24 20.66 -2.43 -9.05
N GLY A 25 21.48 -1.56 -8.46
CA GLY A 25 21.53 -1.38 -7.00
C GLY A 25 20.18 -0.95 -6.42
N PHE A 26 19.52 -0.01 -7.09
CA PHE A 26 18.17 0.44 -6.73
C PHE A 26 17.14 -0.70 -6.88
N LYS A 27 17.14 -1.42 -7.99
CA LYS A 27 16.24 -2.56 -8.23
C LYS A 27 16.37 -3.62 -7.15
N THR A 28 17.58 -3.98 -6.76
CA THR A 28 17.81 -4.97 -5.69
C THR A 28 17.16 -4.54 -4.38
N GLN A 29 17.39 -3.30 -3.95
CA GLN A 29 16.80 -2.77 -2.71
C GLN A 29 15.27 -2.69 -2.78
N ILE A 30 14.72 -2.21 -3.90
CA ILE A 30 13.28 -2.16 -4.10
C ILE A 30 12.66 -3.56 -4.13
N ASN A 31 13.30 -4.53 -4.77
CA ASN A 31 12.78 -5.90 -4.80
C ASN A 31 12.73 -6.53 -3.42
N MET A 32 13.74 -6.30 -2.58
CA MET A 32 13.75 -6.76 -1.18
C MET A 32 12.63 -6.11 -0.37
N ALA A 33 12.51 -4.78 -0.43
CA ALA A 33 11.47 -4.05 0.30
C ALA A 33 10.06 -4.41 -0.21
N SER A 34 9.90 -4.57 -1.52
CA SER A 34 8.65 -4.97 -2.16
C SER A 34 8.23 -6.38 -1.74
N GLU A 35 9.18 -7.33 -1.71
CA GLU A 35 8.91 -8.69 -1.24
C GLU A 35 8.45 -8.70 0.23
N GLU A 36 9.10 -7.92 1.09
CA GLU A 36 8.71 -7.80 2.50
C GLU A 36 7.27 -7.25 2.65
N LEU A 37 6.97 -6.12 2.00
CA LEU A 37 5.64 -5.51 2.04
C LEU A 37 4.56 -6.44 1.49
N PHE A 38 4.87 -7.16 0.42
CA PHE A 38 3.95 -8.12 -0.20
C PHE A 38 3.66 -9.30 0.73
N ASN A 39 4.69 -9.93 1.29
CA ASN A 39 4.53 -11.04 2.24
C ASN A 39 3.75 -10.59 3.49
N LYS A 40 4.05 -9.40 4.02
CA LYS A 40 3.32 -8.82 5.13
C LYS A 40 1.84 -8.60 4.82
N ALA A 41 1.52 -8.02 3.66
CA ALA A 41 0.15 -7.78 3.25
C ALA A 41 -0.63 -9.10 3.09
N ILE A 42 -0.03 -10.10 2.45
CA ILE A 42 -0.66 -11.41 2.28
C ILE A 42 -0.83 -12.12 3.61
N ALA A 43 0.14 -12.07 4.52
CA ALA A 43 0.04 -12.67 5.86
C ALA A 43 -1.17 -12.14 6.64
N VAL A 44 -1.36 -10.82 6.61
CA VAL A 44 -2.51 -10.16 7.25
C VAL A 44 -3.83 -10.55 6.59
N ILE A 45 -3.87 -10.62 5.26
CA ILE A 45 -5.08 -11.00 4.51
C ILE A 45 -5.43 -12.48 4.73
N ALA A 46 -4.45 -13.37 4.68
CA ALA A 46 -4.61 -14.81 4.90
C ALA A 46 -5.14 -15.08 6.31
N THR A 47 -4.53 -14.45 7.31
CA THR A 47 -4.99 -14.50 8.71
C THR A 47 -6.44 -14.01 8.84
N ASP A 48 -6.78 -12.89 8.19
CA ASP A 48 -8.13 -12.35 8.19
C ASP A 48 -9.15 -13.33 7.59
N ILE A 49 -8.79 -14.07 6.54
CA ILE A 49 -9.64 -15.08 5.92
C ILE A 49 -9.85 -16.26 6.89
N ILE A 50 -8.77 -16.81 7.45
CA ILE A 50 -8.82 -17.93 8.41
C ILE A 50 -9.73 -17.60 9.59
N ASP A 51 -9.45 -16.48 10.26
CA ASP A 51 -10.19 -16.08 11.44
C ASP A 51 -11.65 -15.80 11.09
N SER A 52 -11.91 -15.10 9.98
CA SER A 52 -13.28 -14.76 9.56
C SER A 52 -14.13 -15.99 9.25
N ILE A 53 -13.53 -17.05 8.70
CA ILE A 53 -14.20 -18.33 8.49
C ILE A 53 -14.53 -18.97 9.85
N LYS A 54 -13.55 -19.07 10.75
CA LYS A 54 -13.70 -19.75 12.05
C LYS A 54 -14.76 -19.11 12.94
N ILE A 55 -14.88 -17.78 12.93
CA ILE A 55 -15.87 -17.05 13.74
C ILE A 55 -17.21 -16.81 12.99
N GLY A 56 -17.38 -17.37 11.80
CA GLY A 56 -18.62 -17.24 11.02
C GLY A 56 -18.90 -15.83 10.46
N LEU A 57 -17.86 -15.00 10.29
CA LEU A 57 -17.98 -13.71 9.60
C LEU A 57 -17.99 -13.86 8.08
N GLN A 58 -17.36 -14.91 7.56
CA GLN A 58 -17.27 -15.22 6.14
C GLN A 58 -17.64 -16.68 5.88
N GLU A 59 -18.41 -16.92 4.82
CA GLU A 59 -18.70 -18.28 4.36
C GLU A 59 -17.47 -18.89 3.67
N HIS A 60 -17.24 -20.17 3.94
CA HIS A 60 -16.23 -20.94 3.23
C HIS A 60 -16.74 -21.25 1.81
N LYS A 61 -16.28 -20.50 0.81
CA LYS A 61 -16.76 -20.63 -0.59
C LYS A 61 -15.76 -21.29 -1.55
N ARG A 62 -14.48 -21.41 -1.19
CA ARG A 62 -13.42 -21.81 -2.14
C ARG A 62 -12.67 -23.03 -1.64
N SER A 63 -12.38 -23.97 -2.54
CA SER A 63 -11.53 -25.14 -2.29
C SER A 63 -10.03 -24.83 -2.32
N SER A 64 -9.65 -23.63 -2.75
CA SER A 64 -8.25 -23.23 -2.89
C SER A 64 -7.58 -22.97 -1.53
N PRO A 65 -6.25 -23.19 -1.42
CA PRO A 65 -5.48 -22.80 -0.25
C PRO A 65 -5.69 -21.34 0.17
N VAL A 66 -5.70 -21.06 1.47
CA VAL A 66 -5.87 -19.71 2.02
C VAL A 66 -4.85 -18.74 1.43
N LEU A 67 -3.59 -19.18 1.28
CA LEU A 67 -2.54 -18.40 0.66
C LEU A 67 -2.92 -17.89 -0.72
N VAL A 68 -3.46 -18.78 -1.56
CA VAL A 68 -3.89 -18.45 -2.93
C VAL A 68 -5.07 -17.48 -2.89
N GLN A 69 -6.02 -17.68 -1.97
CA GLN A 69 -7.14 -16.75 -1.79
C GLN A 69 -6.66 -15.35 -1.37
N ALA A 70 -5.69 -15.29 -0.45
CA ALA A 70 -5.13 -14.03 0.02
C ALA A 70 -4.35 -13.29 -1.08
N TYR A 71 -3.56 -14.03 -1.87
CA TYR A 71 -2.87 -13.50 -3.05
C TYR A 71 -3.87 -12.88 -4.03
N PHE A 72 -4.89 -13.62 -4.48
CA PHE A 72 -5.87 -13.08 -5.42
C PHE A 72 -6.64 -11.88 -4.85
N LYS A 73 -6.99 -11.90 -3.57
CA LYS A 73 -7.65 -10.77 -2.90
C LYS A 73 -6.76 -9.52 -2.85
N LEU A 74 -5.44 -9.68 -2.74
CA LEU A 74 -4.49 -8.57 -2.82
C LEU A 74 -4.40 -8.03 -4.26
N ILE A 75 -4.28 -8.90 -5.26
CA ILE A 75 -4.26 -8.50 -6.68
C ILE A 75 -5.56 -7.78 -7.06
N GLU A 76 -6.73 -8.31 -6.67
CA GLU A 76 -8.03 -7.68 -6.90
C GLU A 76 -8.08 -6.25 -6.34
N LYS A 77 -7.56 -6.04 -5.12
CA LYS A 77 -7.47 -4.70 -4.51
C LYS A 77 -6.53 -3.76 -5.26
N GLN A 78 -5.41 -4.26 -5.76
CA GLN A 78 -4.47 -3.47 -6.55
C GLN A 78 -5.10 -3.06 -7.90
N GLU A 79 -5.76 -3.99 -8.58
CA GLU A 79 -6.45 -3.71 -9.84
C GLU A 79 -7.66 -2.79 -9.66
N GLU A 80 -8.41 -2.92 -8.57
CA GLU A 80 -9.47 -1.98 -8.23
C GLU A 80 -8.93 -0.56 -8.01
N ALA A 81 -7.81 -0.42 -7.30
CA ALA A 81 -7.16 0.87 -7.08
C ALA A 81 -6.74 1.52 -8.40
N LYS A 82 -6.11 0.74 -9.30
CA LYS A 82 -5.75 1.20 -10.65
C LYS A 82 -6.97 1.63 -11.45
N ARG A 83 -8.02 0.80 -11.51
CA ARG A 83 -9.25 1.08 -12.27
C ARG A 83 -9.96 2.34 -11.78
N THR A 84 -9.97 2.56 -10.47
CA THR A 84 -10.63 3.72 -9.85
C THR A 84 -9.71 4.95 -9.77
N ASN A 85 -8.47 4.85 -10.24
CA ASN A 85 -7.43 5.86 -10.09
C ASN A 85 -7.30 6.36 -8.64
N SER A 86 -7.47 5.44 -7.69
CA SER A 86 -7.40 5.72 -6.27
C SER A 86 -6.04 5.31 -5.71
N ARG A 87 -5.55 6.07 -4.74
CA ARG A 87 -4.31 5.74 -4.04
C ARG A 87 -4.56 4.59 -3.07
N SER A 88 -3.74 3.57 -3.14
CA SER A 88 -3.83 2.40 -2.26
C SER A 88 -2.52 2.19 -1.52
N PRO A 89 -2.54 2.02 -0.19
CA PRO A 89 -1.35 1.63 0.56
C PRO A 89 -0.84 0.22 0.18
N LEU A 90 -1.63 -0.53 -0.58
CA LEU A 90 -1.26 -1.84 -1.12
C LEU A 90 -0.74 -1.77 -2.55
N ASP A 91 -0.55 -0.56 -3.11
CA ASP A 91 0.13 -0.39 -4.39
C ASP A 91 1.64 -0.48 -4.17
N PHE A 92 2.22 -1.62 -4.53
CA PHE A 92 3.66 -1.86 -4.43
C PHE A 92 4.38 -1.64 -5.77
N SER A 93 3.75 -0.95 -6.72
CA SER A 93 4.40 -0.57 -7.96
C SER A 93 5.45 0.51 -7.70
N CYS A 94 6.58 0.37 -8.40
CA CYS A 94 7.64 1.36 -8.38
C CYS A 94 8.20 1.48 -9.80
N SER A 95 8.28 2.68 -10.33
CA SER A 95 8.99 2.91 -11.58
C SER A 95 9.72 4.24 -11.57
N VAL A 96 10.82 4.30 -12.32
CA VAL A 96 11.60 5.53 -12.50
C VAL A 96 11.74 5.78 -13.99
N CYS A 97 11.32 6.95 -14.44
CA CYS A 97 11.62 7.43 -15.78
C CYS A 97 12.90 8.25 -15.75
N PHE A 98 13.85 7.94 -16.65
CA PHE A 98 15.13 8.63 -16.80
C PHE A 98 15.15 9.40 -18.12
N ILE A 99 15.48 10.70 -18.04
CA ILE A 99 15.45 11.65 -19.16
C ILE A 99 16.83 12.33 -19.26
N PRO A 100 17.76 11.80 -20.08
CA PRO A 100 19.07 12.40 -20.27
C PRO A 100 18.98 13.73 -21.02
N VAL A 101 19.57 14.80 -20.47
CA VAL A 101 19.61 16.13 -21.11
C VAL A 101 21.07 16.58 -21.25
N ILE A 102 21.63 16.34 -22.44
CA ILE A 102 23.07 16.50 -22.74
C ILE A 102 23.53 17.95 -22.56
N SER A 103 22.75 18.92 -23.06
CA SER A 103 22.99 20.37 -22.93
C SER A 103 23.15 20.83 -21.48
N ARG A 104 22.49 20.15 -20.54
CA ARG A 104 22.51 20.46 -19.11
C ARG A 104 23.47 19.61 -18.31
N LYS A 105 24.06 18.58 -18.91
CA LYS A 105 24.86 17.57 -18.20
C LYS A 105 24.12 17.04 -16.97
N LYS A 106 22.84 16.70 -17.15
CA LYS A 106 21.97 16.11 -16.11
C LYS A 106 21.14 14.97 -16.68
N ILE A 107 20.74 14.05 -15.82
CA ILE A 107 19.69 13.07 -16.11
C ILE A 107 18.52 13.36 -15.18
N TYR A 108 17.41 13.88 -15.73
CA TYR A 108 16.20 14.10 -14.95
C TYR A 108 15.49 12.79 -14.69
N CYS A 109 14.89 12.67 -13.51
CA CYS A 109 14.23 11.46 -13.09
C CYS A 109 12.83 11.76 -12.55
N LEU A 110 11.88 10.90 -12.85
CA LEU A 110 10.53 10.94 -12.29
C LEU A 110 10.26 9.61 -11.59
N LEU A 111 10.11 9.64 -10.28
CA LEU A 111 9.82 8.46 -9.45
C LEU A 111 8.31 8.29 -9.28
N TYR A 112 7.77 7.15 -9.68
CA TYR A 112 6.36 6.81 -9.47
C TYR A 112 6.26 5.69 -8.44
N THR A 113 5.75 6.01 -7.25
CA THR A 113 5.49 5.07 -6.16
C THR A 113 4.52 5.67 -5.15
N GLU A 114 3.67 4.84 -4.55
CA GLU A 114 2.86 5.20 -3.38
C GLU A 114 3.55 4.78 -2.06
N GLN A 115 4.62 3.98 -2.15
CA GLN A 115 5.34 3.48 -0.99
C GLN A 115 6.43 4.46 -0.54
N LYS A 116 6.26 4.98 0.69
CA LYS A 116 7.23 5.88 1.32
C LYS A 116 8.62 5.25 1.42
N ASP A 117 8.71 3.96 1.72
CA ASP A 117 9.99 3.26 1.86
C ASP A 117 10.75 3.20 0.52
N PHE A 118 10.04 3.03 -0.60
CA PHE A 118 10.66 3.05 -1.93
C PHE A 118 11.20 4.43 -2.28
N LYS A 119 10.46 5.48 -1.90
CA LYS A 119 10.91 6.87 -2.03
C LYS A 119 12.18 7.11 -1.19
N ASN A 120 12.20 6.65 0.06
CA ASN A 120 13.39 6.80 0.92
C ASN A 120 14.60 6.06 0.35
N ILE A 121 14.40 4.85 -0.19
CA ILE A 121 15.46 4.08 -0.88
C ILE A 121 16.00 4.86 -2.08
N TRP A 122 15.11 5.44 -2.90
CA TRP A 122 15.50 6.25 -4.05
C TRP A 122 16.28 7.50 -3.65
N GLU A 123 15.81 8.22 -2.64
CA GLU A 123 16.45 9.44 -2.13
C GLU A 123 17.80 9.19 -1.45
N ALA A 124 18.05 7.95 -1.01
CA ALA A 124 19.33 7.54 -0.46
C ALA A 124 20.36 7.14 -1.54
N VAL A 125 19.98 7.02 -2.81
CA VAL A 125 20.90 6.69 -3.90
C VAL A 125 21.91 7.84 -4.09
N PRO A 126 23.22 7.57 -4.10
CA PRO A 126 24.23 8.60 -4.29
C PRO A 126 24.02 9.40 -5.58
N GLY A 127 23.99 10.72 -5.44
CA GLY A 127 23.82 11.65 -6.56
C GLY A 127 22.38 11.96 -6.95
N VAL A 128 21.37 11.26 -6.37
CA VAL A 128 19.96 11.62 -6.56
C VAL A 128 19.65 12.89 -5.78
N ILE A 129 19.17 13.91 -6.48
CA ILE A 129 18.83 15.21 -5.88
C ILE A 129 17.38 15.53 -6.16
N PHE A 130 16.60 15.79 -5.10
CA PHE A 130 15.20 16.19 -5.21
C PHE A 130 15.05 17.52 -5.95
N TYR A 131 14.26 17.52 -7.02
CA TYR A 131 14.19 18.64 -7.96
C TYR A 131 12.78 18.83 -8.54
N PRO A 132 11.77 19.09 -7.70
CA PRO A 132 10.42 19.31 -8.16
C PRO A 132 10.26 20.67 -8.86
N TYR A 133 9.17 20.82 -9.61
CA TYR A 133 8.75 22.09 -10.20
C TYR A 133 7.23 22.14 -10.39
N TRP A 134 6.62 23.29 -10.13
CA TRP A 134 5.23 23.57 -10.47
C TRP A 134 5.01 25.07 -10.71
N ASP A 135 4.08 25.40 -11.60
CA ASP A 135 3.77 26.79 -12.00
C ASP A 135 2.40 27.30 -11.51
N ASN A 136 1.63 26.47 -10.81
CA ASN A 136 0.25 26.76 -10.42
C ASN A 136 0.07 27.28 -9.00
N THR A 137 1.13 27.28 -8.18
CA THR A 137 1.14 27.69 -6.78
C THR A 137 2.50 28.27 -6.42
N ASP A 138 2.59 28.92 -5.25
CA ASP A 138 3.84 29.47 -4.74
C ASP A 138 4.96 28.41 -4.72
N LYS A 139 6.16 28.86 -5.08
CA LYS A 139 7.39 28.06 -4.96
C LYS A 139 7.72 27.80 -3.48
N PRO A 140 8.58 26.81 -3.19
CA PRO A 140 9.15 26.65 -1.85
C PRO A 140 9.86 27.93 -1.37
N ARG A 141 9.70 28.27 -0.09
CA ARG A 141 10.28 29.50 0.50
C ARG A 141 11.80 29.55 0.40
N GLU A 142 12.44 28.40 0.44
CA GLU A 142 13.90 28.25 0.45
C GLU A 142 14.53 28.40 -0.94
N ILE A 143 13.74 28.38 -2.02
CA ILE A 143 14.23 28.47 -3.39
C ILE A 143 13.99 29.89 -3.91
N SER A 144 14.99 30.52 -4.55
CA SER A 144 14.82 31.85 -5.15
C SER A 144 13.91 31.82 -6.40
N ASP A 145 13.28 32.95 -6.75
CA ASP A 145 12.44 33.02 -7.97
C ASP A 145 13.24 32.68 -9.23
N LYS A 146 14.48 33.18 -9.30
CA LYS A 146 15.40 32.93 -10.41
C LYS A 146 15.71 31.44 -10.54
N GLU A 147 16.02 30.78 -9.43
CA GLU A 147 16.28 29.34 -9.43
C GLU A 147 15.03 28.56 -9.82
N TRP A 148 13.87 28.90 -9.25
CA TRP A 148 12.60 28.23 -9.55
C TRP A 148 12.24 28.32 -11.03
N TRP A 149 12.38 29.51 -11.62
CA TRP A 149 12.15 29.72 -13.04
C TRP A 149 13.14 28.94 -13.91
N ALA A 150 14.41 28.88 -13.51
CA ALA A 150 15.41 28.05 -14.19
C ALA A 150 15.04 26.56 -14.15
N ARG A 151 14.50 26.05 -13.04
CA ARG A 151 13.97 24.67 -12.97
C ARG A 151 12.85 24.44 -13.97
N GLY A 152 11.96 25.42 -14.13
CA GLY A 152 10.86 25.35 -15.10
C GLY A 152 11.35 25.23 -16.54
N GLN A 153 12.36 26.02 -16.91
CA GLN A 153 13.00 25.92 -18.23
C GLN A 153 13.70 24.58 -18.42
N GLU A 154 14.41 24.10 -17.39
CA GLU A 154 15.09 22.80 -17.41
C GLU A 154 14.10 21.63 -17.58
N TRP A 155 12.98 21.63 -16.86
CA TRP A 155 11.94 20.60 -17.01
C TRP A 155 11.20 20.71 -18.35
N SER A 156 10.97 21.93 -18.84
CA SER A 156 10.39 22.13 -20.18
C SER A 156 11.30 21.61 -21.29
N GLU A 157 12.61 21.77 -21.14
CA GLU A 157 13.61 21.22 -22.06
C GLU A 157 13.64 19.68 -21.97
N ALA A 158 13.63 19.14 -20.75
CA ALA A 158 13.66 17.71 -20.51
C ALA A 158 12.43 17.00 -21.09
N LEU A 159 11.22 17.52 -20.89
CA LEU A 159 9.97 16.87 -21.32
C LEU A 159 9.59 17.21 -22.76
N GLY A 160 10.10 18.32 -23.31
CA GLY A 160 9.71 18.81 -24.62
C GLY A 160 8.20 19.05 -24.74
N LYS A 161 7.59 18.54 -25.81
CA LYS A 161 6.13 18.62 -26.05
C LYS A 161 5.39 17.30 -25.73
N GLY A 162 6.11 16.28 -25.28
CA GLY A 162 5.58 14.92 -25.10
C GLY A 162 5.24 14.59 -23.65
N THR A 163 4.94 13.31 -23.42
CA THR A 163 4.86 12.74 -22.08
C THR A 163 6.25 12.39 -21.56
N PRO A 164 6.42 12.20 -20.24
CA PRO A 164 7.67 11.68 -19.69
C PRO A 164 8.19 10.41 -20.37
N ALA A 165 7.28 9.53 -20.82
CA ALA A 165 7.64 8.28 -21.50
C ALA A 165 8.18 8.51 -22.92
N ASP A 166 7.81 9.63 -23.57
CA ASP A 166 8.32 10.01 -24.89
C ASP A 166 9.71 10.65 -24.82
N ALA A 167 10.05 11.24 -23.67
CA ALA A 167 11.28 11.99 -23.46
C ALA A 167 12.44 11.14 -22.91
N GLY A 168 12.18 9.93 -22.44
CA GLY A 168 13.14 9.14 -21.70
C GLY A 168 12.88 7.64 -21.80
N PHE A 169 13.39 6.89 -20.82
CA PHE A 169 13.10 5.47 -20.70
C PHE A 169 12.62 5.13 -19.29
N LEU A 170 11.65 4.22 -19.22
CA LEU A 170 11.02 3.80 -17.99
C LEU A 170 11.64 2.50 -17.49
N ILE A 171 11.96 2.45 -16.20
CA ILE A 171 12.38 1.24 -15.53
C ILE A 171 11.36 0.86 -14.48
N GLU A 172 10.72 -0.30 -14.66
CA GLU A 172 9.89 -0.92 -13.62
C GLU A 172 10.78 -1.62 -12.58
N CYS A 173 10.43 -1.43 -11.32
CA CYS A 173 11.07 -2.01 -10.14
C CYS A 173 9.99 -2.66 -9.25
N GLY A 174 10.39 -3.63 -8.43
CA GLY A 174 9.48 -4.31 -7.50
C GLY A 174 9.16 -5.74 -7.92
N ASN A 175 8.89 -6.57 -6.92
CA ASN A 175 8.67 -8.00 -7.11
C ASN A 175 7.19 -8.27 -7.47
N LYS A 176 6.97 -9.04 -8.53
CA LYS A 176 5.64 -9.52 -8.97
C LYS A 176 5.47 -11.03 -8.71
N GLY A 177 6.36 -11.63 -7.92
CA GLY A 177 6.39 -13.05 -7.63
C GLY A 177 5.29 -13.52 -6.68
N PHE A 178 5.12 -14.84 -6.61
CA PHE A 178 4.24 -15.48 -5.64
C PHE A 178 4.89 -15.41 -4.24
N PRO A 179 4.12 -15.20 -3.16
CA PRO A 179 4.68 -15.14 -1.81
C PRO A 179 5.29 -16.49 -1.38
N SER A 180 6.28 -16.42 -0.50
CA SER A 180 6.82 -17.60 0.19
C SER A 180 6.16 -17.72 1.56
N VAL A 181 5.68 -18.92 1.89
CA VAL A 181 5.05 -19.18 3.19
C VAL A 181 6.02 -18.90 4.32
N GLU A 182 7.27 -19.33 4.17
CA GLU A 182 8.34 -19.16 5.16
C GLU A 182 8.60 -17.67 5.42
N LYS A 183 8.61 -16.85 4.37
CA LYS A 183 8.78 -15.40 4.47
C LYS A 183 7.54 -14.68 5.02
N MET A 184 6.37 -15.29 4.97
CA MET A 184 5.14 -14.73 5.53
C MET A 184 4.96 -14.96 7.03
N LEU A 185 5.43 -16.10 7.55
CA LEU A 185 5.22 -16.48 8.95
C LEU A 185 5.61 -15.39 9.96
N PRO A 186 6.74 -14.66 9.80
CA PRO A 186 7.10 -13.57 10.73
C PRO A 186 6.11 -12.40 10.76
N PHE A 187 5.27 -12.26 9.74
CA PHE A 187 4.30 -11.16 9.61
C PHE A 187 2.87 -11.57 10.01
N ILE A 188 2.68 -12.80 10.48
CA ILE A 188 1.39 -13.24 11.01
C ILE A 188 1.10 -12.43 12.28
N PRO A 189 -0.05 -11.74 12.37
CA PRO A 189 -0.44 -11.02 13.57
C PRO A 189 -0.53 -11.97 14.77
N SER A 190 -0.14 -11.46 15.94
CA SER A 190 -0.15 -12.24 17.17
C SER A 190 -1.56 -12.72 17.54
N PHE A 191 -1.63 -13.76 18.37
CA PHE A 191 -2.91 -14.28 18.86
C PHE A 191 -3.80 -13.18 19.46
N THR A 192 -3.22 -12.34 20.33
CA THR A 192 -3.91 -11.24 21.01
C THR A 192 -4.45 -10.22 20.01
N GLU A 193 -3.63 -9.75 19.06
CA GLU A 193 -4.06 -8.77 18.05
C GLU A 193 -5.22 -9.29 17.20
N ARG A 194 -5.18 -10.57 16.82
CA ARG A 194 -6.27 -11.22 16.07
C ARG A 194 -7.54 -11.34 16.90
N VAL A 195 -7.44 -11.74 18.16
CA VAL A 195 -8.59 -11.83 19.07
C VAL A 195 -9.25 -10.47 19.23
N GLU A 196 -8.48 -9.43 19.55
CA GLU A 196 -8.98 -8.07 19.74
C GLU A 196 -9.65 -7.53 18.47
N LYS A 197 -8.98 -7.68 17.32
CA LYS A 197 -9.51 -7.25 16.01
C LYS A 197 -10.85 -7.94 15.71
N ASN A 198 -10.93 -9.25 15.87
CA ASN A 198 -12.13 -10.01 15.52
C ASN A 198 -13.27 -9.83 16.53
N ALA A 199 -12.96 -9.72 17.82
CA ALA A 199 -13.93 -9.38 18.86
C ALA A 199 -14.59 -8.03 18.58
N ARG A 200 -13.79 -7.03 18.18
CA ARG A 200 -14.30 -5.71 17.78
C ARG A 200 -15.18 -5.80 16.54
N ARG A 201 -14.78 -6.56 15.51
CA ARG A 201 -15.58 -6.76 14.29
C ARG A 201 -16.93 -7.41 14.56
N ILE A 202 -16.97 -8.47 15.37
CA ILE A 202 -18.22 -9.15 15.76
C ILE A 202 -19.10 -8.19 16.54
N THR A 203 -18.53 -7.48 17.52
CA THR A 203 -19.27 -6.52 18.35
C THR A 203 -19.93 -5.44 17.49
N ILE A 204 -19.17 -4.85 16.56
CA ILE A 204 -19.70 -3.84 15.63
C ILE A 204 -20.77 -4.43 14.72
N LYS A 205 -20.54 -5.61 14.12
CA LYS A 205 -21.51 -6.27 13.23
C LYS A 205 -22.83 -6.55 13.95
N ASN A 206 -22.77 -7.06 15.17
CA ASN A 206 -23.96 -7.39 15.95
C ASN A 206 -24.71 -6.13 16.38
N LYS A 207 -24.01 -5.11 16.89
CA LYS A 207 -24.65 -3.84 17.26
C LYS A 207 -25.27 -3.14 16.06
N MET A 208 -24.59 -3.19 14.91
CA MET A 208 -25.12 -2.65 13.66
C MET A 208 -26.41 -3.37 13.25
N LYS A 209 -26.44 -4.72 13.30
CA LYS A 209 -27.66 -5.49 13.04
C LYS A 209 -28.79 -5.15 14.00
N GLU A 210 -28.50 -5.00 15.29
CA GLU A 210 -29.48 -4.61 16.32
C GLU A 210 -30.11 -3.23 16.00
N ILE A 211 -29.28 -2.22 15.71
CA ILE A 211 -29.75 -0.87 15.35
C ILE A 211 -30.59 -0.91 14.06
N ILE A 212 -30.16 -1.64 13.04
CA ILE A 212 -30.91 -1.76 11.78
C ILE A 212 -32.26 -2.45 12.04
N SER A 213 -32.29 -3.54 12.81
CA SER A 213 -33.51 -4.29 13.09
C SER A 213 -34.54 -3.52 13.94
N SER A 214 -34.08 -2.58 14.76
CA SER A 214 -34.93 -1.74 15.61
C SER A 214 -35.49 -0.50 14.91
N GLN A 215 -34.96 -0.14 13.73
CA GLN A 215 -35.44 0.98 12.93
C GLN A 215 -36.52 0.52 11.94
N LYS A 216 -37.78 0.88 12.19
CA LYS A 216 -38.92 0.49 11.35
C LYS A 216 -38.96 1.14 9.95
N ASN A 217 -38.21 2.22 9.65
CA ASN A 217 -38.30 2.98 8.38
C ASN A 217 -37.03 3.80 8.01
N GLY A 218 -35.83 3.40 8.44
CA GLY A 218 -34.63 4.25 8.30
C GLY A 218 -33.71 3.87 7.13
N ASN A 219 -33.45 4.81 6.20
CA ASN A 219 -32.35 4.80 5.22
C ASN A 219 -30.97 4.98 5.90
N SER A 220 -30.71 4.26 6.98
CA SER A 220 -29.45 4.34 7.72
C SER A 220 -28.36 3.60 6.95
N THR A 221 -27.45 4.34 6.33
CA THR A 221 -26.28 3.76 5.67
C THR A 221 -25.23 3.34 6.69
N THR A 222 -24.42 2.35 6.34
CA THR A 222 -23.28 1.87 7.15
C THR A 222 -22.37 3.03 7.63
N SER A 223 -22.17 4.04 6.79
CA SER A 223 -21.33 5.21 7.09
C SER A 223 -21.90 6.10 8.19
N THR A 224 -23.22 6.17 8.36
CA THR A 224 -23.86 6.99 9.41
C THR A 224 -23.93 6.28 10.77
N LEU A 225 -24.01 4.94 10.77
CA LEU A 225 -24.10 4.13 11.99
C LEU A 225 -22.74 3.89 12.63
N TYR A 226 -21.68 3.74 11.81
CA TYR A 226 -20.37 3.36 12.31
C TYR A 226 -19.81 4.31 13.39
N PRO A 227 -19.82 5.66 13.23
CA PRO A 227 -19.34 6.55 14.29
C PRO A 227 -20.13 6.42 15.60
N LYS A 228 -21.45 6.23 15.52
CA LYS A 228 -22.32 6.06 16.71
C LYS A 228 -21.98 4.77 17.47
N ILE A 229 -21.69 3.69 16.75
CA ILE A 229 -21.27 2.42 17.35
C ILE A 229 -19.89 2.58 17.99
N LEU A 230 -18.97 3.33 17.38
CA LEU A 230 -17.67 3.61 17.98
C LEU A 230 -17.77 4.40 19.28
N GLU A 231 -18.69 5.36 19.38
CA GLU A 231 -18.97 6.05 20.64
C GLU A 231 -19.62 5.12 21.67
N TRP A 232 -20.59 4.29 21.24
CA TRP A 232 -21.20 3.28 22.13
C TRP A 232 -20.17 2.29 22.70
N LEU A 233 -19.17 1.89 21.90
CA LEU A 233 -18.09 1.02 22.37
C LEU A 233 -17.29 1.62 23.53
N LYS A 234 -17.29 2.95 23.72
CA LYS A 234 -16.61 3.60 24.86
C LYS A 234 -17.43 3.55 26.15
N THR A 235 -18.71 3.18 26.08
CA THR A 235 -19.58 3.08 27.27
C THR A 235 -19.27 1.81 28.07
N PRO A 236 -19.64 1.75 29.36
CA PRO A 236 -19.49 0.54 30.17
C PRO A 236 -20.20 -0.69 29.58
N GLU A 237 -21.37 -0.48 28.96
CA GLU A 237 -22.11 -1.54 28.27
C GLU A 237 -21.32 -2.04 27.04
N GLY A 238 -20.86 -1.13 26.18
CA GLY A 238 -20.10 -1.47 24.98
C GLY A 238 -18.81 -2.22 25.30
N GLN A 239 -18.08 -1.79 26.34
CA GLN A 239 -16.88 -2.46 26.83
C GLN A 239 -17.18 -3.85 27.39
N LYS A 240 -18.28 -4.03 28.14
CA LYS A 240 -18.70 -5.34 28.66
C LYS A 240 -18.97 -6.34 27.53
N ILE A 241 -19.71 -5.92 26.49
CA ILE A 241 -19.99 -6.78 25.32
C ILE A 241 -18.70 -7.09 24.55
N LEU A 242 -17.82 -6.09 24.38
CA LEU A 242 -16.54 -6.30 23.73
C LEU A 242 -15.67 -7.32 24.48
N GLN A 243 -15.63 -7.26 25.82
CA GLN A 243 -14.90 -8.20 26.65
C GLN A 243 -15.48 -9.62 26.55
N GLN A 244 -16.80 -9.77 26.53
CA GLN A 244 -17.46 -11.05 26.30
C GLN A 244 -17.10 -11.64 24.93
N ASN A 245 -17.14 -10.81 23.88
CA ASN A 245 -16.74 -11.23 22.54
C ASN A 245 -15.23 -11.55 22.46
N THR A 246 -14.40 -10.88 23.26
CA THR A 246 -12.96 -11.18 23.36
C THR A 246 -12.73 -12.58 23.90
N ILE A 247 -13.41 -12.95 24.99
CA ILE A 247 -13.35 -14.31 25.57
C ILE A 247 -13.88 -15.34 24.57
N TYR A 248 -15.02 -15.06 23.93
CA TYR A 248 -15.62 -15.94 22.92
C TYR A 248 -14.66 -16.20 21.74
N VAL A 249 -14.08 -15.15 21.16
CA VAL A 249 -13.15 -15.25 20.03
C VAL A 249 -11.87 -15.98 20.44
N ALA A 250 -11.34 -15.71 21.64
CA ALA A 250 -10.17 -16.42 22.16
C ALA A 250 -10.40 -17.94 22.32
N GLY A 251 -11.64 -18.35 22.60
CA GLY A 251 -12.02 -19.77 22.68
C GLY A 251 -12.13 -20.48 21.31
N ILE A 252 -12.18 -19.73 20.21
CA ILE A 252 -12.39 -20.27 18.85
C ILE A 252 -11.12 -20.24 18.02
N LEU A 253 -10.35 -19.14 18.09
CA LEU A 253 -9.18 -18.98 17.22
C LEU A 253 -8.03 -19.90 17.65
N LYS A 254 -7.34 -20.48 16.67
CA LYS A 254 -6.08 -21.21 16.90
C LYS A 254 -5.03 -20.28 17.45
N LYS A 255 -4.24 -20.69 18.44
CA LYS A 255 -3.18 -19.84 19.02
C LYS A 255 -2.13 -19.42 17.99
N GLU A 256 -1.78 -20.33 17.09
CA GLU A 256 -0.75 -20.12 16.07
C GLU A 256 -1.33 -20.43 14.68
N ILE A 257 -0.85 -19.70 13.66
CA ILE A 257 -1.07 -20.01 12.25
C ILE A 257 0.27 -20.51 11.71
N THR A 258 0.29 -21.78 11.31
CA THR A 258 1.46 -22.44 10.75
C THR A 258 1.44 -22.40 9.22
N ALA A 259 2.54 -22.86 8.60
CA ALA A 259 2.62 -23.03 7.16
C ALA A 259 1.48 -23.93 6.62
N ASP A 260 1.21 -25.04 7.30
CA ASP A 260 0.15 -25.98 6.91
C ASP A 260 -1.23 -25.31 6.91
N VAL A 261 -1.52 -24.47 7.91
CA VAL A 261 -2.77 -23.73 7.96
C VAL A 261 -2.91 -22.78 6.77
N LEU A 262 -1.83 -22.11 6.35
CA LEU A 262 -1.84 -21.21 5.19
C LEU A 262 -2.01 -21.97 3.86
N LEU A 263 -1.51 -23.21 3.79
CA LEU A 263 -1.62 -24.10 2.64
C LEU A 263 -2.92 -24.92 2.63
N SER A 264 -3.65 -24.96 3.75
CA SER A 264 -4.98 -25.57 3.85
C SER A 264 -6.06 -24.68 3.22
N ASN A 265 -7.28 -25.20 3.10
CA ASN A 265 -8.46 -24.43 2.68
C ASN A 265 -9.07 -23.57 3.81
N GLY A 266 -8.50 -23.61 5.03
CA GLY A 266 -8.95 -22.83 6.19
C GLY A 266 -10.05 -23.48 7.03
N GLN A 267 -10.39 -24.76 6.79
CA GLN A 267 -11.39 -25.48 7.59
C GLN A 267 -10.82 -26.11 8.87
N GLU A 268 -9.52 -26.39 8.91
CA GLU A 268 -8.84 -27.02 10.06
C GLU A 268 -8.80 -26.13 11.29
#